data_AF-A0A6P7TUP0-F1
#
_entry.id   AF-A0A6P7TUP0-F1
#
_cell.length_a   1.000
_cell.length_b   1.000
_cell.length_c   1.000
_cell.angle_alpha   90.00
_cell.angle_beta   90.00
_cell.angle_gamma   90.00
#
_symmetry.space_group_name_H-M   'P 1'
#
loop_
_entity.id
_entity.type
_entity.pdbx_description
1 polymer ?
#
loop_
_entity_poly.entity_id
_entity_poly.type
_entity_poly.pdbx_seq_one_letter_code
_entity_poly.pdbx_strand_id
1 'polypeptide(L)'
;MSQAEQTNYAVVLSLDSVLLSVVNTAYKEYRELMVVSVSNCPAIWEVEVNSKWKLLNVELQTWLEERWKNKSVQVNLYEQIEADLSKMTMTKPYMGALRRTYSPALWILYRQSVNHKAIHLKIQRLQVDNQLPDAYFPTVLYPLPVPAYILKKVGPKPFIEFVAMRQTIPEKNVDSMRNIKLLIQEFNLKLDKGFMLSVLDMVDWNFDPGETSNFQSDLILSQRSLQEVACISVSI
;
A
#
# COMPACT_ATOMS: atom_id res chain seq x y z
N MET A 1 24.78 18.29 -14.49
CA MET A 1 24.22 17.05 -15.09
C MET A 1 24.55 15.90 -14.15
N SER A 2 23.59 15.40 -13.35
CA SER A 2 23.89 14.30 -12.42
C SER A 2 24.01 12.99 -13.20
N GLN A 3 25.23 12.46 -13.30
CA GLN A 3 25.47 11.10 -13.78
C GLN A 3 24.57 10.15 -13.00
N ALA A 4 23.81 9.32 -13.72
CA ALA A 4 23.06 8.23 -13.11
C ALA A 4 24.08 7.26 -12.51
N GLU A 5 24.26 7.30 -11.19
CA GLU A 5 25.21 6.44 -10.50
C GLU A 5 24.75 4.97 -10.66
N GLN A 6 25.68 4.09 -11.04
CA GLN A 6 25.37 2.68 -11.24
C GLN A 6 24.93 2.04 -9.91
N THR A 7 23.90 1.20 -9.95
CA THR A 7 23.39 0.49 -8.76
C THR A 7 24.25 -0.72 -8.47
N ASN A 8 24.76 -0.85 -7.25
CA ASN A 8 25.56 -2.01 -6.83
C ASN A 8 24.66 -3.19 -6.49
N TYR A 9 23.61 -2.93 -5.70
CA TYR A 9 22.67 -3.95 -5.25
C TYR A 9 21.23 -3.50 -5.47
N ALA A 10 20.42 -4.38 -6.03
CA ALA A 10 18.99 -4.17 -6.18
C ALA A 10 18.24 -5.41 -5.69
N VAL A 11 17.26 -5.21 -4.80
CA VAL A 11 16.37 -6.25 -4.30
C VAL A 11 14.95 -5.91 -4.74
N VAL A 12 14.29 -6.88 -5.37
CA VAL A 12 12.87 -6.77 -5.77
C VAL A 12 12.09 -7.85 -5.05
N LEU A 13 11.06 -7.44 -4.31
CA LEU A 13 10.06 -8.32 -3.71
C LEU A 13 8.71 -8.05 -4.37
N SER A 14 8.03 -9.10 -4.80
CA SER A 14 6.72 -9.02 -5.45
C SER A 14 5.84 -10.15 -4.93
N LEU A 15 4.79 -9.82 -4.19
CA LEU A 15 3.83 -10.79 -3.65
C LEU A 15 2.47 -10.63 -4.34
N ASP A 16 1.83 -11.75 -4.70
CA ASP A 16 0.52 -11.75 -5.37
C ASP A 16 -0.63 -11.39 -4.42
N SER A 17 -0.56 -11.86 -3.18
CA SER A 17 -1.49 -11.49 -2.10
C SER A 17 -0.82 -11.70 -0.74
N VAL A 18 -1.29 -10.97 0.28
CA VAL A 18 -0.89 -11.12 1.68
C VAL A 18 -2.15 -11.07 2.53
N LEU A 19 -2.28 -11.97 3.50
CA LEU A 19 -3.38 -11.99 4.45
C LEU A 19 -2.81 -12.11 5.87
N LEU A 20 -3.25 -11.23 6.76
CA LEU A 20 -2.86 -11.20 8.15
C LEU A 20 -4.12 -11.32 9.01
N SER A 21 -4.22 -12.41 9.75
CA SER A 21 -5.28 -12.63 10.74
C SER A 21 -4.78 -12.15 12.11
N VAL A 22 -5.60 -11.33 12.77
CA VAL A 22 -5.33 -10.81 14.10
C VAL A 22 -6.29 -11.48 15.07
N VAL A 23 -5.73 -12.28 15.96
CA VAL A 23 -6.47 -13.05 16.96
C VAL A 23 -6.18 -12.48 18.34
N ASN A 24 -7.23 -12.27 19.14
CA ASN A 24 -7.07 -11.83 20.52
C ASN A 24 -7.22 -13.04 21.46
N THR A 25 -6.18 -13.28 22.27
CA THR A 25 -6.09 -14.39 23.24
C THR A 25 -6.69 -14.03 24.61
N ALA A 26 -7.07 -12.78 24.85
CA ALA A 26 -7.65 -12.34 26.12
C ALA A 26 -9.10 -12.81 26.32
N TYR A 27 -9.81 -13.15 25.23
CA TYR A 27 -11.14 -13.76 25.31
C TYR A 27 -11.04 -15.25 25.65
N LYS A 28 -11.99 -15.76 26.45
CA LYS A 28 -12.07 -17.19 26.84
C LYS A 28 -12.13 -18.16 25.65
N GLU A 29 -12.55 -17.66 24.50
CA GLU A 29 -12.50 -18.36 23.22
C GLU A 29 -11.52 -17.58 22.33
N TYR A 30 -10.55 -18.27 21.72
CA TYR A 30 -9.64 -17.66 20.74
C TYR A 30 -10.49 -17.04 19.62
N ARG A 31 -10.57 -15.72 19.57
CA ARG A 31 -11.43 -15.01 18.63
C ARG A 31 -10.59 -14.19 17.67
N GLU A 32 -10.82 -14.43 16.39
CA GLU A 32 -10.32 -13.59 15.32
C GLU A 32 -11.03 -12.23 15.40
N LEU A 33 -10.25 -11.17 15.56
CA LEU A 33 -10.75 -9.82 15.70
C LEU A 33 -10.87 -9.17 14.32
N MET A 34 -9.81 -9.28 13.53
CA MET A 34 -9.79 -8.72 12.19
C MET A 34 -8.87 -9.47 11.24
N VAL A 35 -9.17 -9.31 9.96
CA VAL A 35 -8.32 -9.75 8.86
C VAL A 35 -7.88 -8.53 8.08
N VAL A 36 -6.56 -8.37 7.91
CA VAL A 36 -5.98 -7.40 7.01
C VAL A 36 -5.54 -8.12 5.75
N SER A 37 -6.08 -7.72 4.61
CA SER A 37 -5.74 -8.30 3.31
C SER A 37 -5.11 -7.26 2.38
N VAL A 38 -4.03 -7.67 1.73
CA VAL A 38 -3.41 -6.94 0.63
C VAL A 38 -3.54 -7.78 -0.62
N SER A 39 -4.21 -7.24 -1.63
CA SER A 39 -4.53 -7.96 -2.87
C SER A 39 -4.00 -7.26 -4.11
N ASN A 40 -3.77 -8.05 -5.16
CA ASN A 40 -3.35 -7.57 -6.47
C ASN A 40 -4.48 -6.81 -7.17
N CYS A 41 -4.16 -6.17 -8.29
CA CYS A 41 -5.16 -5.67 -9.22
C CYS A 41 -5.32 -6.66 -10.39
N PRO A 42 -6.53 -6.76 -10.98
CA PRO A 42 -6.73 -7.45 -12.24
C PRO A 42 -5.74 -6.96 -13.30
N ALA A 43 -5.21 -7.88 -14.09
CA ALA A 43 -4.30 -7.52 -15.17
C ALA A 43 -5.04 -6.70 -16.22
N ILE A 44 -4.41 -5.61 -16.63
CA ILE A 44 -4.95 -4.69 -17.64
C ILE A 44 -4.40 -5.10 -18.99
N TRP A 45 -5.31 -5.32 -19.94
CA TRP A 45 -4.95 -5.62 -21.32
C TRP A 45 -5.29 -4.45 -22.24
N GLU A 46 -4.29 -4.03 -23.00
CA GLU A 46 -4.37 -2.95 -23.96
C GLU A 46 -3.93 -3.43 -25.34
N VAL A 47 -4.52 -2.84 -26.37
CA VAL A 47 -4.11 -3.02 -27.76
C VAL A 47 -3.61 -1.70 -28.33
N GLU A 48 -2.53 -1.74 -29.09
CA GLU A 48 -2.07 -0.59 -29.86
C GLU A 48 -2.92 -0.40 -31.11
N VAL A 49 -3.59 0.75 -31.22
CA VAL A 49 -4.36 1.15 -32.40
C VAL A 49 -3.97 2.57 -32.78
N ASN A 50 -3.45 2.76 -34.00
CA ASN A 50 -2.96 4.06 -34.50
C ASN A 50 -1.93 4.70 -33.54
N SER A 51 -0.95 3.91 -33.12
CA SER A 51 0.12 4.32 -32.18
C SER A 51 -0.35 4.81 -30.81
N LYS A 52 -1.58 4.44 -30.42
CA LYS A 52 -2.15 4.72 -29.10
C LYS A 52 -2.60 3.42 -28.45
N TRP A 53 -2.21 3.23 -27.19
CA TRP A 53 -2.68 2.11 -26.37
C TRP A 53 -4.13 2.36 -25.95
N LYS A 54 -4.99 1.41 -26.27
CA LYS A 54 -6.42 1.44 -25.91
C LYS A 54 -6.75 0.24 -25.02
N LEU A 55 -7.44 0.52 -23.93
CA LEU A 55 -8.02 -0.49 -23.05
C LEU A 55 -9.04 -1.34 -23.80
N LEU A 56 -8.96 -2.65 -23.64
CA LEU A 56 -9.95 -3.60 -24.17
C LEU A 56 -11.22 -3.63 -23.29
N ASN A 57 -12.30 -4.22 -23.79
CA ASN A 57 -13.50 -4.47 -22.98
C ASN A 57 -13.17 -5.43 -21.82
N VAL A 58 -13.81 -5.24 -20.65
CA VAL A 58 -13.57 -6.04 -19.43
C VAL A 58 -13.74 -7.54 -19.68
N GLU A 59 -14.74 -7.95 -20.44
CA GLU A 59 -14.96 -9.35 -20.83
C GLU A 59 -13.77 -9.92 -21.61
N LEU A 60 -13.30 -9.18 -22.60
CA LEU A 60 -12.14 -9.56 -23.42
C LEU A 60 -10.85 -9.59 -22.59
N GLN A 61 -10.64 -8.62 -21.69
CA GLN A 61 -9.49 -8.62 -20.78
C GLN A 61 -9.50 -9.85 -19.87
N THR A 62 -10.66 -10.21 -19.34
CA THR A 62 -10.84 -11.36 -18.45
C THR A 62 -10.55 -12.66 -19.19
N TRP A 63 -11.10 -12.80 -20.40
CA TRP A 63 -10.87 -13.96 -21.25
C TRP A 63 -9.41 -14.10 -21.68
N LEU A 64 -8.75 -13.01 -22.10
CA LEU A 64 -7.33 -13.02 -22.45
C LEU A 64 -6.45 -13.38 -21.25
N GLU A 65 -6.76 -12.83 -20.06
CA GLU A 65 -6.02 -13.13 -18.84
C GLU A 65 -6.15 -14.60 -18.44
N GLU A 66 -7.34 -15.19 -18.56
CA GLU A 66 -7.56 -16.61 -18.29
C GLU A 66 -6.72 -17.49 -19.23
N ARG A 67 -6.75 -17.20 -20.54
CA ARG A 67 -5.96 -17.95 -21.53
C ARG A 67 -4.46 -17.77 -21.33
N TRP A 68 -4.03 -16.58 -20.92
CA TRP A 68 -2.64 -16.29 -20.62
C TRP A 68 -2.15 -17.05 -19.38
N LYS A 69 -2.95 -17.08 -18.31
CA LYS A 69 -2.66 -17.88 -17.11
C LYS A 69 -2.57 -19.38 -17.43
N ASN A 70 -3.41 -19.86 -18.35
CA ASN A 70 -3.39 -21.23 -18.85
C ASN A 70 -2.26 -21.51 -19.86
N LYS A 71 -1.35 -20.55 -20.10
CA LYS A 71 -0.19 -20.66 -21.01
C LYS A 71 -0.58 -21.03 -22.46
N SER A 72 -1.75 -20.56 -22.92
CA SER A 72 -2.17 -20.74 -24.32
C SER A 72 -1.31 -19.86 -25.23
N VAL A 73 -0.83 -20.41 -26.35
CA VAL A 73 0.03 -19.69 -27.30
C VAL A 73 -0.80 -18.86 -28.27
N GLN A 74 -1.79 -19.49 -28.90
CA GLN A 74 -2.73 -18.85 -29.81
C GLN A 74 -4.15 -19.08 -29.30
N VAL A 75 -4.96 -18.03 -29.37
CA VAL A 75 -6.31 -18.04 -28.85
C VAL A 75 -7.26 -17.51 -29.92
N ASN A 76 -8.34 -18.26 -30.15
CA ASN A 76 -9.42 -17.86 -31.05
C ASN A 76 -10.75 -18.06 -30.31
N LEU A 77 -11.61 -17.04 -30.36
CA LEU A 77 -12.98 -17.12 -29.87
C LEU A 77 -13.95 -16.88 -31.02
N TYR A 78 -14.56 -17.97 -31.50
CA TYR A 78 -15.65 -17.96 -32.49
C TYR A 78 -15.41 -17.02 -33.69
N GLU A 79 -14.16 -16.94 -34.17
CA GLU A 79 -13.73 -16.07 -35.29
C GLU A 79 -13.86 -14.55 -35.08
N GLN A 80 -14.35 -14.12 -33.92
CA GLN A 80 -14.49 -12.71 -33.54
C GLN A 80 -13.23 -12.15 -32.89
N ILE A 81 -12.51 -12.99 -32.15
CA ILE A 81 -11.26 -12.63 -31.48
C ILE A 81 -10.20 -13.62 -31.87
N GLU A 82 -9.07 -13.11 -32.32
CA GLU A 82 -7.88 -13.89 -32.68
C GLU A 82 -6.65 -13.15 -32.14
N ALA A 83 -5.90 -13.83 -31.28
CA ALA A 83 -4.67 -13.28 -30.70
C ALA A 83 -3.59 -14.35 -30.53
N ASP A 84 -2.34 -13.93 -30.70
CA ASP A 84 -1.16 -14.70 -30.37
C ASP A 84 -0.55 -14.10 -29.09
N LEU A 85 -0.72 -14.83 -27.98
CA LEU A 85 -0.25 -14.40 -26.67
C LEU A 85 1.27 -14.56 -26.52
N SER A 86 1.89 -15.44 -27.32
CA SER A 86 3.35 -15.61 -27.30
C SER A 86 4.07 -14.44 -27.97
N LYS A 87 3.51 -13.95 -29.09
CA LYS A 87 4.01 -12.76 -29.79
C LYS A 87 3.46 -11.46 -29.21
N MET A 88 2.50 -11.55 -28.28
CA MET A 88 1.77 -10.41 -27.74
C MET A 88 1.18 -9.54 -28.87
N THR A 89 0.41 -10.18 -29.77
CA THR A 89 -0.23 -9.52 -30.91
C THR A 89 -1.68 -9.98 -31.08
N MET A 90 -2.55 -9.08 -31.49
CA MET A 90 -3.95 -9.38 -31.82
C MET A 90 -4.20 -9.13 -33.31
N THR A 91 -4.99 -9.99 -33.94
CA THR A 91 -5.41 -9.86 -35.34
C THR A 91 -6.87 -9.44 -35.45
N LYS A 92 -7.75 -9.91 -34.54
CA LYS A 92 -9.16 -9.52 -34.46
C LYS A 92 -9.59 -9.27 -33.01
N PRO A 93 -10.48 -8.29 -32.74
CA PRO A 93 -11.13 -7.38 -33.70
C PRO A 93 -10.25 -6.18 -34.11
N TYR A 94 -9.19 -5.89 -33.34
CA TYR A 94 -8.23 -4.83 -33.65
C TYR A 94 -6.87 -5.45 -33.95
N MET A 95 -6.30 -5.10 -35.09
CA MET A 95 -4.97 -5.54 -35.47
C MET A 95 -3.92 -4.65 -34.81
N GLY A 96 -3.07 -5.22 -33.95
CA GLY A 96 -2.05 -4.46 -33.23
C GLY A 96 -1.29 -5.27 -32.18
N ALA A 97 -0.29 -4.63 -31.57
CA ALA A 97 0.43 -5.21 -30.44
C ALA A 97 -0.46 -5.23 -29.19
N LEU A 98 -0.37 -6.31 -28.41
CA LEU A 98 -0.99 -6.44 -27.11
C LEU A 98 0.00 -6.08 -26.01
N ARG A 99 -0.51 -5.45 -24.95
CA ARG A 99 0.24 -5.18 -23.73
C ARG A 99 -0.56 -5.64 -22.53
N ARG A 100 0.05 -6.50 -21.73
CA ARG A 100 -0.45 -6.93 -20.43
C ARG A 100 0.29 -6.18 -19.32
N THR A 101 -0.45 -5.45 -18.50
CA THR A 101 0.08 -4.77 -17.30
C THR A 101 -0.49 -5.43 -16.05
N TYR A 102 0.35 -6.14 -15.31
CA TYR A 102 -0.02 -6.79 -14.05
C TYR A 102 0.61 -6.04 -12.87
N SER A 103 -0.18 -5.78 -11.84
CA SER A 103 0.25 -5.11 -10.62
C SER A 103 0.09 -6.05 -9.42
N PRO A 104 1.20 -6.56 -8.83
CA PRO A 104 1.17 -7.46 -7.67
C PRO A 104 0.64 -6.75 -6.42
N ALA A 105 0.14 -7.48 -5.43
CA ALA A 105 -0.40 -6.90 -4.19
C ALA A 105 0.60 -6.00 -3.45
N LEU A 106 1.80 -6.54 -3.22
CA LEU A 106 2.91 -5.83 -2.59
C LEU A 106 4.10 -5.88 -3.54
N TRP A 107 4.64 -4.70 -3.84
CA TRP A 107 5.87 -4.57 -4.61
C TRP A 107 6.84 -3.66 -3.88
N ILE A 108 8.04 -4.17 -3.62
CA ILE A 108 9.11 -3.43 -2.96
C ILE A 108 10.35 -3.52 -3.83
N LEU A 109 10.97 -2.38 -4.06
CA LEU A 109 12.24 -2.26 -4.76
C LEU A 109 13.20 -1.43 -3.91
N TYR A 110 14.24 -2.09 -3.44
CA TYR A 110 15.35 -1.47 -2.76
C TYR A 110 16.55 -1.40 -3.70
N ARG A 111 17.15 -0.22 -3.84
CA ARG A 111 18.37 0.00 -4.62
C ARG A 111 19.42 0.69 -3.76
N GLN A 112 20.65 0.23 -3.89
CA GLN A 112 21.80 0.81 -3.23
C GLN A 112 22.96 0.96 -4.21
N SER A 113 23.46 2.18 -4.32
CA SER A 113 24.71 2.58 -4.96
C SER A 113 25.72 2.97 -3.89
N VAL A 114 26.91 3.41 -4.30
CA VAL A 114 27.97 3.87 -3.39
C VAL A 114 27.47 5.03 -2.51
N ASN A 115 26.82 6.01 -3.12
CA ASN A 115 26.37 7.22 -2.43
C ASN A 115 24.85 7.34 -2.33
N HIS A 116 24.08 6.43 -2.92
CA HIS A 116 22.61 6.53 -2.96
C HIS A 116 21.94 5.28 -2.40
N LYS A 117 20.88 5.49 -1.62
CA LYS A 117 19.95 4.43 -1.19
C LYS A 117 18.54 4.86 -1.55
N ALA A 118 17.79 3.98 -2.20
CA ALA A 118 16.42 4.25 -2.59
C ALA A 118 15.52 3.06 -2.25
N ILE A 119 14.33 3.35 -1.73
CA ILE A 119 13.27 2.37 -1.53
C ILE A 119 12.02 2.86 -2.26
N HIS A 120 11.37 1.95 -2.95
CA HIS A 120 10.10 2.16 -3.62
C HIS A 120 9.15 1.03 -3.23
N LEU A 121 8.09 1.37 -2.51
CA LEU A 121 7.06 0.45 -2.06
C LEU A 121 5.73 0.82 -2.71
N LYS A 122 5.01 -0.19 -3.17
CA LYS A 122 3.66 -0.08 -3.73
C LYS A 122 2.76 -1.15 -3.12
N ILE A 123 1.58 -0.73 -2.68
CA ILE A 123 0.50 -1.58 -2.17
C ILE A 123 -0.72 -1.28 -3.04
N GLN A 124 -1.28 -2.29 -3.70
CA GLN A 124 -2.32 -2.05 -4.70
C GLN A 124 -3.71 -1.92 -4.12
N ARG A 125 -4.09 -2.83 -3.22
CA ARG A 125 -5.37 -2.81 -2.52
C ARG A 125 -5.16 -3.26 -1.10
N LEU A 126 -5.72 -2.52 -0.15
CA LEU A 126 -5.72 -2.85 1.27
C LEU A 126 -7.16 -2.94 1.75
N GLN A 127 -7.52 -4.01 2.44
CA GLN A 127 -8.82 -4.15 3.05
C GLN A 127 -8.66 -4.66 4.49
N VAL A 128 -9.46 -4.12 5.40
CA VAL A 128 -9.53 -4.57 6.79
C VAL A 128 -10.96 -4.98 7.07
N ASP A 129 -11.15 -6.24 7.43
CA ASP A 129 -12.44 -6.83 7.76
C ASP A 129 -12.55 -7.10 9.26
N ASN A 130 -13.71 -6.75 9.83
CA ASN A 130 -14.07 -7.03 11.21
C ASN A 130 -14.64 -8.46 11.29
N GLN A 131 -13.99 -9.32 12.07
CA GLN A 131 -14.38 -10.72 12.25
C GLN A 131 -15.18 -10.96 13.55
N LEU A 132 -15.55 -9.89 14.26
CA LEU A 132 -16.40 -10.00 15.45
C LEU A 132 -17.81 -10.48 15.07
N PRO A 133 -18.45 -11.35 15.89
CA PRO A 133 -19.75 -11.92 15.57
C PRO A 133 -20.88 -10.89 15.49
N ASP A 134 -20.78 -9.80 16.26
CA ASP A 134 -21.75 -8.70 16.29
C ASP A 134 -21.25 -7.46 15.52
N ALA A 135 -20.39 -7.68 14.51
CA ALA A 135 -19.84 -6.60 13.69
C ALA A 135 -20.95 -5.88 12.92
N TYR A 136 -21.21 -4.62 13.29
CA TYR A 136 -22.15 -3.77 12.54
C TYR A 136 -21.60 -3.45 11.13
N PHE A 137 -20.28 -3.27 11.02
CA PHE A 137 -19.58 -3.09 9.76
C PHE A 137 -18.60 -4.25 9.52
N PRO A 138 -18.96 -5.24 8.67
CA PRO A 138 -18.07 -6.37 8.36
C PRO A 138 -16.75 -5.94 7.70
N THR A 139 -16.77 -4.86 6.92
CA THR A 139 -15.57 -4.26 6.33
C THR A 139 -15.34 -2.89 6.93
N VAL A 140 -14.22 -2.75 7.63
CA VAL A 140 -13.80 -1.54 8.34
C VAL A 140 -13.11 -0.58 7.41
N LEU A 141 -12.17 -1.07 6.60
CA LEU A 141 -11.41 -0.24 5.68
C LEU A 141 -11.40 -0.85 4.29
N TYR A 142 -11.69 -0.03 3.27
CA TYR A 142 -11.53 -0.41 1.87
C TYR A 142 -11.29 0.82 0.98
N PRO A 143 -10.51 0.68 -0.11
CA PRO A 143 -10.23 1.78 -1.03
C PRO A 143 -11.49 2.20 -1.77
N LEU A 144 -11.64 3.50 -2.02
CA LEU A 144 -12.69 4.00 -2.90
C LEU A 144 -12.32 3.75 -4.36
N PRO A 145 -13.28 3.32 -5.20
CA PRO A 145 -13.01 3.16 -6.62
C PRO A 145 -12.74 4.53 -7.25
N VAL A 146 -11.58 4.69 -7.87
CA VAL A 146 -11.21 5.93 -8.56
C VAL A 146 -12.16 6.16 -9.74
N PRO A 147 -12.79 7.34 -9.87
CA PRO A 147 -13.67 7.64 -10.99
C PRO A 147 -13.03 7.41 -12.36
N ALA A 148 -13.80 6.85 -13.30
CA ALA A 148 -13.29 6.44 -14.62
C ALA A 148 -12.64 7.59 -15.42
N TYR A 149 -13.12 8.83 -15.25
CA TYR A 149 -12.55 9.99 -15.93
C TYR A 149 -11.14 10.35 -15.41
N ILE A 150 -10.83 10.05 -14.14
CA ILE A 150 -9.50 10.24 -13.55
C ILE A 150 -8.58 9.12 -14.00
N LEU A 151 -9.07 7.87 -13.98
CA LEU A 151 -8.32 6.69 -14.46
C LEU A 151 -7.87 6.85 -15.91
N LYS A 152 -8.72 7.41 -16.78
CA LYS A 152 -8.36 7.69 -18.18
C LYS A 152 -7.22 8.70 -18.35
N LYS A 153 -7.06 9.64 -17.41
CA LYS A 153 -6.02 10.69 -17.49
C LYS A 153 -4.71 10.27 -16.86
N VAL A 154 -4.77 9.60 -15.71
CA VAL A 154 -3.60 9.36 -14.85
C VAL A 154 -3.23 7.88 -14.75
N GLY A 155 -4.07 6.99 -15.27
CA GLY A 155 -3.92 5.54 -15.15
C GLY A 155 -4.29 5.02 -13.75
N PRO A 156 -4.29 3.69 -13.57
CA PRO A 156 -4.51 3.07 -12.27
C PRO A 156 -3.34 3.39 -11.34
N LYS A 157 -3.64 4.01 -10.21
CA LYS A 157 -2.66 4.27 -9.15
C LYS A 157 -2.73 3.20 -8.06
N PRO A 158 -1.58 2.86 -7.45
CA PRO A 158 -1.55 2.03 -6.25
C PRO A 158 -2.32 2.70 -5.10
N PHE A 159 -2.89 1.91 -4.19
CA PHE A 159 -3.53 2.43 -2.98
C PHE A 159 -2.55 3.21 -2.11
N ILE A 160 -1.37 2.63 -1.86
CA ILE A 160 -0.26 3.31 -1.19
C ILE A 160 0.99 3.20 -2.06
N GLU A 161 1.66 4.32 -2.29
CA GLU A 161 2.99 4.34 -2.91
C GLU A 161 3.93 5.22 -2.09
N PHE A 162 5.04 4.63 -1.69
CA PHE A 162 6.08 5.28 -0.92
C PHE A 162 7.39 5.22 -1.68
N VAL A 163 8.03 6.37 -1.84
CA VAL A 163 9.36 6.49 -2.42
C VAL A 163 10.22 7.32 -1.50
N ALA A 164 11.33 6.76 -1.04
CA ALA A 164 12.35 7.51 -0.32
C ALA A 164 13.71 7.30 -0.97
N MET A 165 14.46 8.39 -1.16
CA MET A 165 15.82 8.38 -1.69
C MET A 165 16.72 9.23 -0.79
N ARG A 166 17.74 8.58 -0.26
CA ARG A 166 18.84 9.17 0.51
C ARG A 166 20.08 9.23 -0.37
N GLN A 167 20.81 10.32 -0.26
CA GLN A 167 22.11 10.52 -0.86
C GLN A 167 23.12 10.89 0.23
N THR A 168 24.18 10.11 0.34
CA THR A 168 25.34 10.41 1.18
C THR A 168 26.31 11.26 0.35
N ILE A 169 26.72 12.41 0.88
CA ILE A 169 27.72 13.27 0.23
C ILE A 169 29.09 12.88 0.82
N PRO A 170 29.94 12.15 0.07
CA PRO A 170 31.17 11.58 0.62
C PRO A 170 32.14 12.64 1.16
N GLU A 171 32.18 13.83 0.56
CA GLU A 171 33.07 14.92 0.97
C GLU A 171 32.77 15.49 2.37
N LYS A 172 31.52 15.38 2.84
CA LYS A 172 31.07 15.93 4.13
C LYS A 172 30.63 14.87 5.12
N ASN A 173 30.57 13.61 4.69
CA ASN A 173 29.95 12.50 5.43
C ASN A 173 28.55 12.87 5.99
N VAL A 174 27.81 13.67 5.22
CA VAL A 174 26.45 14.10 5.55
C VAL A 174 25.48 13.33 4.67
N ASP A 175 24.45 12.79 5.31
CA ASP A 175 23.32 12.19 4.63
C ASP A 175 22.24 13.23 4.37
N SER A 176 21.87 13.37 3.11
CA SER A 176 20.77 14.22 2.68
C SER A 176 19.64 13.38 2.11
N MET A 177 18.41 13.69 2.50
CA MET A 177 17.23 13.08 1.92
C MET A 177 16.82 13.84 0.66
N ARG A 178 17.02 13.24 -0.51
CA ARG A 178 16.79 13.90 -1.80
C ARG A 178 15.32 13.89 -2.22
N ASN A 179 14.60 12.83 -1.87
CA ASN A 179 13.20 12.68 -2.28
C ASN A 179 12.45 11.80 -1.28
N ILE A 180 11.35 12.30 -0.70
CA ILE A 180 10.35 11.50 -0.01
C ILE A 180 9.00 11.83 -0.64
N LYS A 181 8.31 10.81 -1.13
CA LYS A 181 6.94 10.92 -1.64
C LYS A 181 6.10 9.81 -1.02
N LEU A 182 4.95 10.19 -0.49
CA LEU A 182 3.93 9.28 -0.02
C LEU A 182 2.63 9.62 -0.74
N LEU A 183 2.04 8.62 -1.38
CA LEU A 183 0.73 8.68 -1.99
C LEU A 183 -0.16 7.70 -1.22
N ILE A 184 -1.32 8.17 -0.79
CA ILE A 184 -2.40 7.35 -0.22
C ILE A 184 -3.67 7.74 -0.99
N GLN A 185 -4.35 6.76 -1.58
CA GLN A 185 -5.63 6.97 -2.26
C GLN A 185 -6.77 7.14 -1.26
N GLU A 186 -7.88 7.70 -1.72
CA GLU A 186 -9.10 7.81 -0.92
C GLU A 186 -9.62 6.42 -0.50
N PHE A 187 -10.08 6.30 0.75
CA PHE A 187 -10.66 5.08 1.30
C PHE A 187 -11.86 5.40 2.19
N ASN A 188 -12.71 4.40 2.40
CA ASN A 188 -13.74 4.46 3.43
C ASN A 188 -13.21 3.84 4.71
N LEU A 189 -13.57 4.45 5.83
CA LEU A 189 -13.34 3.93 7.17
C LEU A 189 -14.68 3.87 7.90
N LYS A 190 -15.10 2.67 8.28
CA LYS A 190 -16.36 2.40 9.00
C LYS A 190 -16.02 1.71 10.31
N LEU A 191 -16.13 2.46 11.40
CA LEU A 191 -15.81 1.97 12.73
C LEU A 191 -17.08 1.81 13.55
N ASP A 192 -17.25 0.63 14.15
CA ASP A 192 -18.23 0.41 15.20
C ASP A 192 -17.55 0.39 16.58
N LYS A 193 -18.34 0.64 17.62
CA LYS A 193 -17.82 0.71 19.00
C LYS A 193 -17.17 -0.60 19.43
N GLY A 194 -17.73 -1.74 19.05
CA GLY A 194 -17.21 -3.06 19.43
C GLY A 194 -15.83 -3.32 18.83
N PHE A 195 -15.66 -2.99 17.54
CA PHE A 195 -14.38 -3.05 16.86
C PHE A 195 -13.33 -2.17 17.52
N MET A 196 -13.65 -0.89 17.75
CA MET A 196 -12.70 0.05 18.36
C MET A 196 -12.23 -0.41 19.74
N LEU A 197 -13.16 -0.83 20.60
CA LEU A 197 -12.81 -1.35 21.93
C LEU A 197 -11.93 -2.59 21.84
N SER A 198 -12.26 -3.52 20.93
CA SER A 198 -11.46 -4.75 20.77
C SER A 198 -10.03 -4.46 20.29
N VAL A 199 -9.84 -3.48 19.39
CA VAL A 199 -8.51 -3.06 18.93
C VAL A 199 -7.75 -2.35 20.04
N LEU A 200 -8.42 -1.50 20.82
CA LEU A 200 -7.84 -0.82 21.97
C LEU A 200 -7.44 -1.79 23.09
N ASP A 201 -8.18 -2.87 23.30
CA ASP A 201 -7.81 -3.91 24.26
C ASP A 201 -6.55 -4.68 23.82
N MET A 202 -6.28 -4.76 22.51
CA MET A 202 -5.11 -5.47 21.97
C MET A 202 -3.84 -4.61 22.01
N VAL A 203 -3.95 -3.35 21.58
CA VAL A 203 -2.86 -2.40 21.69
C VAL A 203 -2.85 -2.02 23.16
N ASP A 204 -1.95 -2.58 23.98
CA ASP A 204 -1.77 -2.26 25.41
C ASP A 204 -1.64 -0.75 25.63
N TRP A 205 -2.75 -0.03 25.51
CA TRP A 205 -2.88 1.40 25.70
C TRP A 205 -3.17 1.67 27.17
N ASN A 206 -2.63 0.80 28.01
CA ASN A 206 -2.42 1.06 29.41
C ASN A 206 -1.48 2.27 29.44
N PHE A 207 -2.07 3.47 29.50
CA PHE A 207 -1.39 4.61 30.07
C PHE A 207 -0.82 4.11 31.37
N ASP A 208 0.52 4.04 31.44
CA ASP A 208 1.18 3.60 32.64
C ASP A 208 0.58 4.47 33.76
N PRO A 209 -0.07 3.92 34.79
CA PRO A 209 -0.73 4.74 35.80
C PRO A 209 0.28 5.71 36.48
N GLY A 210 1.57 5.38 36.43
CA GLY A 210 2.68 6.26 36.77
C GLY A 210 2.83 7.48 35.86
N GLU A 211 2.65 7.36 34.54
CA GLU A 211 2.72 8.51 33.61
C GLU A 211 1.59 9.50 33.84
N THR A 212 0.39 9.01 34.19
CA THR A 212 -0.75 9.90 34.51
C THR A 212 -0.50 10.70 35.79
N SER A 213 0.11 10.06 36.80
CA SER A 213 0.54 10.71 38.05
C SER A 213 1.69 11.71 37.81
N ASN A 214 2.67 11.35 36.98
CA ASN A 214 3.78 12.22 36.62
C ASN A 214 3.28 13.45 35.82
N PHE A 215 2.39 13.24 34.86
CA PHE A 215 1.78 14.32 34.09
C PHE A 215 0.98 15.27 34.98
N GLN A 216 0.20 14.76 35.94
CA GLN A 216 -0.50 15.61 36.91
C GLN A 216 0.47 16.41 37.78
N SER A 217 1.57 15.79 38.21
CA SER A 217 2.63 16.46 38.99
C SER A 217 3.29 17.58 38.19
N ASP A 218 3.62 17.32 36.93
CA ASP A 218 4.21 18.30 36.01
C ASP A 218 3.25 19.44 35.68
N LEU A 219 1.96 19.15 35.54
CA LEU A 219 0.93 20.14 35.28
C LEU A 219 0.75 21.07 36.48
N ILE A 220 0.79 20.53 37.71
CA ILE A 220 0.81 21.31 38.95
C ILE A 220 2.06 22.19 39.04
N LEU A 221 3.23 21.69 38.65
CA LEU A 221 4.47 22.47 38.62
C LEU A 221 4.42 23.59 37.58
N SER A 222 3.80 23.37 36.42
CA SER A 222 3.65 24.37 35.36
C SER A 222 2.71 25.53 35.75
N GLN A 223 1.78 25.28 36.67
CA GLN A 223 0.81 26.26 37.15
C GLN A 223 1.33 27.10 38.34
N ARG A 224 2.47 26.73 38.92
CA ARG A 224 3.10 27.50 40.01
C ARG A 224 3.91 28.67 39.46
N SER A 225 3.96 29.75 40.23
CA SER A 225 4.79 30.89 39.86
C SER A 225 6.28 30.52 40.00
N LEU A 226 7.12 30.98 39.06
CA LEU A 226 8.58 30.74 39.09
C LEU A 226 9.24 31.19 40.40
N GLN A 227 8.65 32.17 41.09
CA GLN A 227 9.14 32.70 42.37
C GLN A 227 8.98 31.69 43.53
N GLU A 228 7.90 30.89 43.53
CA GLU A 228 7.64 29.90 44.58
C GLU A 228 8.54 28.67 44.45
N VAL A 229 8.88 28.27 43.21
CA VAL A 229 9.74 27.11 42.95
C VAL A 229 11.20 27.42 43.31
N ALA A 230 11.65 28.66 43.10
CA ALA A 230 13.01 29.09 43.42
C ALA A 230 13.30 29.22 44.93
N CYS A 231 12.30 29.51 45.77
CA CYS A 231 12.49 29.58 47.23
C CYS A 231 12.73 28.21 47.87
N ILE A 232 12.23 27.13 47.26
CA ILE A 232 12.36 25.77 47.80
C ILE A 232 13.74 25.17 47.51
N SER A 233 14.39 25.56 46.40
CA SER A 233 15.70 25.03 45.99
C SER A 233 16.91 25.71 46.67
N VAL A 234 16.71 26.78 47.42
CA VAL A 234 17.78 27.56 48.09
C VAL A 234 17.86 27.27 49.60
N SER A 235 16.98 26.43 50.14
CA SER A 235 17.05 26.02 51.55
C SER A 235 17.78 24.68 51.70
N ILE A 236 19.10 24.70 51.52
CA ILE A 236 20.05 23.68 51.99
C ILE A 236 21.10 24.37 52.86
#